data_AF-A0A2N5EKK3-F1
#
_entry.id   AF-A0A2N5EKK3-F1
#
_cell.length_a   1.000
_cell.length_b   1.000
_cell.length_c   1.000
_cell.angle_alpha   90.00
_cell.angle_beta   90.00
_cell.angle_gamma   90.00
#
_symmetry.space_group_name_H-M   'P 1'
#
loop_
_entity.id
_entity.type
_entity.pdbx_description
1 polymer ?
#
loop_
_entity_poly.entity_id
_entity_poly.type
_entity_poly.pdbx_seq_one_letter_code
_entity_poly.pdbx_strand_id
1 'polypeptide(L)'
;MTQPYDLLNDLAGIAPDSALAAARQQRDAATHATQGSYQALFGEGSADFPLNERLVIAAQVATWHQAPALADYYAQQSKSLPSGERLGTALEQAERLTFQPVSAAPAHLEALQQAGWTPAGIVTLSQLVAFVSFQSRLLEGLRLLNGQGESQGQVATAGQWHTQPLTHSGKAAPVAFTQQALGWTPWIAAKPLAQFNEDEQVTLARFGHTDSDYFRLLARNLPVLEQRTLTDKGIFYTAGGLPRAERELAATVASKVNGCIYCASVHARKAGQLSKQPEAVQQLLDVAPGQSLSRGQSPRWQAEITFAAALSATPPVAGRQQLQALRDQGLDTLELLDLVQATAFFAWANRLMLTLGEPFLPAAGE
;
A
#
# COMPACT_ATOMS: atom_id res chain seq x y z
N MET A 1 10.11 -1.92 31.34
CA MET A 1 10.36 -2.12 29.89
C MET A 1 9.92 -0.86 29.20
N THR A 2 10.83 -0.09 28.61
CA THR A 2 10.50 1.09 27.80
C THR A 2 9.66 0.66 26.61
N GLN A 3 8.52 1.31 26.35
CA GLN A 3 7.77 1.02 25.13
C GLN A 3 8.67 1.25 23.91
N PRO A 4 8.65 0.35 22.90
CA PRO A 4 9.37 0.57 21.66
C PRO A 4 8.86 1.86 20.99
N TYR A 5 9.78 2.67 20.47
CA TYR A 5 9.47 3.92 19.77
C TYR A 5 8.52 3.67 18.59
N ASP A 6 7.42 4.43 18.50
CA ASP A 6 6.46 4.42 17.40
C ASP A 6 6.48 5.78 16.70
N LEU A 7 7.20 5.85 15.58
CA LEU A 7 7.36 7.08 14.79
C LEU A 7 6.02 7.71 14.40
N LEU A 8 5.02 6.90 14.04
CA LEU A 8 3.74 7.42 13.59
C LEU A 8 2.89 7.97 14.73
N ASN A 9 3.01 7.37 15.92
CA ASN A 9 2.37 7.90 17.11
C ASN A 9 2.90 9.30 17.46
N ASP A 10 4.22 9.46 17.41
CA ASP A 10 4.89 10.72 17.73
C ASP A 10 4.58 11.81 16.70
N LEU A 11 4.68 11.49 15.39
CA LEU A 11 4.36 12.46 14.33
C LEU A 11 2.86 12.83 14.28
N ALA A 12 1.96 11.95 14.70
CA ALA A 12 0.53 12.24 14.81
C ALA A 12 0.17 13.01 16.10
N GLY A 13 1.09 13.09 17.07
CA GLY A 13 0.85 13.74 18.35
C GLY A 13 -0.23 13.05 19.18
N ILE A 14 -0.29 11.72 19.15
CA ILE A 14 -1.32 10.95 19.84
C ILE A 14 -1.03 10.95 21.34
N ALA A 15 -1.95 11.49 22.13
CA ALA A 15 -1.81 11.50 23.59
C ALA A 15 -1.87 10.07 24.16
N PRO A 16 -0.97 9.69 25.10
CA PRO A 16 -0.91 8.32 25.63
C PRO A 16 -2.21 7.80 26.24
N ASP A 17 -3.01 8.67 26.86
CA ASP A 17 -4.26 8.31 27.52
C ASP A 17 -5.50 8.43 26.61
N SER A 18 -5.31 8.65 25.31
CA SER A 18 -6.40 8.80 24.35
C SER A 18 -7.02 7.45 23.95
N ALA A 19 -8.29 7.47 23.52
CA ALA A 19 -8.95 6.30 22.94
C ALA A 19 -8.20 5.75 21.71
N LEU A 20 -7.54 6.62 20.94
CA LEU A 20 -6.74 6.22 19.79
C LEU A 20 -5.45 5.50 20.21
N ALA A 21 -4.77 5.96 21.27
CA ALA A 21 -3.61 5.25 21.82
C ALA A 21 -4.01 3.84 22.30
N ALA A 22 -5.14 3.72 23.01
CA ALA A 22 -5.67 2.42 23.43
C ALA A 22 -6.00 1.51 22.23
N ALA A 23 -6.63 2.04 21.18
CA ALA A 23 -6.92 1.30 19.95
C ALA A 23 -5.64 0.83 19.23
N ARG A 24 -4.61 1.67 19.16
CA ARG A 24 -3.30 1.31 18.60
C ARG A 24 -2.57 0.25 19.42
N GLN A 25 -2.71 0.29 20.75
CA GLN A 25 -2.19 -0.76 21.64
C GLN A 25 -2.94 -2.09 21.45
N GLN A 26 -4.25 -2.04 21.19
CA GLN A 26 -5.01 -3.24 20.83
C GLN A 26 -4.63 -3.79 19.44
N ARG A 27 -4.06 -2.95 18.57
CA ARG A 27 -3.52 -3.31 17.24
C ARG A 27 -1.99 -3.29 17.22
N ASP A 28 -1.36 -3.65 18.34
CA ASP A 28 0.09 -3.60 18.51
C ASP A 28 0.87 -4.37 17.43
N ALA A 29 0.37 -5.52 16.97
CA ALA A 29 1.01 -6.31 15.92
C ALA A 29 1.21 -5.50 14.62
N ALA A 30 0.18 -4.77 14.17
CA ALA A 30 0.28 -3.93 12.97
C ALA A 30 1.19 -2.72 13.22
N THR A 31 1.11 -2.12 14.42
CA THR A 31 1.94 -0.99 14.84
C THR A 31 3.43 -1.36 14.87
N HIS A 32 3.78 -2.44 15.57
CA HIS A 32 5.15 -2.93 15.68
C HIS A 32 5.71 -3.35 14.31
N ALA A 33 4.93 -4.06 13.49
CA ALA A 33 5.39 -4.48 12.17
C ALA A 33 5.58 -3.31 11.18
N THR A 34 4.76 -2.26 11.31
CA THR A 34 4.95 -1.00 10.58
C THR A 34 6.26 -0.33 10.98
N GLN A 35 6.55 -0.24 12.28
CA GLN A 35 7.81 0.29 12.78
C GLN A 35 9.01 -0.59 12.37
N GLY A 36 8.85 -1.91 12.35
CA GLY A 36 9.87 -2.85 11.86
C GLY A 36 10.17 -2.65 10.37
N SER A 37 9.15 -2.35 9.56
CA SER A 37 9.33 -2.00 8.14
C SER A 37 10.16 -0.73 7.96
N TYR A 38 9.91 0.30 8.78
CA TYR A 38 10.74 1.49 8.84
C TYR A 38 12.19 1.15 9.20
N GLN A 39 12.41 0.36 10.26
CA GLN A 39 13.76 -0.03 10.69
C GLN A 39 14.50 -0.84 9.61
N ALA A 40 13.81 -1.74 8.91
CA ALA A 40 14.39 -2.52 7.82
C ALA A 40 14.75 -1.67 6.59
N LEU A 41 13.96 -0.63 6.29
CA LEU A 41 14.21 0.27 5.17
C LEU A 41 15.26 1.35 5.49
N PHE A 42 15.30 1.86 6.72
CA PHE A 42 16.14 3.00 7.12
C PHE A 42 17.23 2.63 8.15
N GLY A 43 17.58 1.36 8.26
CA GLY A 43 18.77 0.89 8.98
C GLY A 43 20.08 1.29 8.29
N GLU A 44 21.15 0.51 8.42
CA GLU A 44 22.49 0.89 7.90
C GLU A 44 22.56 1.12 6.37
N GLY A 45 21.53 0.72 5.62
CA GLY A 45 21.48 0.80 4.17
C GLY A 45 22.23 -0.35 3.50
N SER A 46 22.58 -0.19 2.23
CA SER A 46 23.45 -1.12 1.52
C SER A 46 24.36 -0.35 0.56
N ALA A 47 25.43 -0.98 0.09
CA ALA A 47 26.30 -0.38 -0.94
C ALA A 47 25.50 0.00 -2.21
N ASP A 48 24.49 -0.81 -2.54
CA ASP A 48 23.60 -0.58 -3.69
C ASP A 48 22.54 0.50 -3.41
N PHE A 49 22.08 0.69 -2.18
CA PHE A 49 21.14 1.76 -1.86
C PHE A 49 21.48 2.38 -0.50
N PRO A 50 22.39 3.37 -0.48
CA PRO A 50 22.87 4.01 0.75
C PRO A 50 21.74 4.68 1.53
N LEU A 51 21.84 4.68 2.86
CA LEU A 51 20.83 5.29 3.74
C LEU A 51 20.51 6.75 3.39
N ASN A 52 21.53 7.55 3.02
CA ASN A 52 21.31 8.95 2.69
C ASN A 52 20.41 9.13 1.45
N GLU A 53 20.59 8.30 0.41
CA GLU A 53 19.72 8.32 -0.78
C GLU A 53 18.29 7.88 -0.42
N ARG A 54 18.15 6.86 0.44
CA ARG A 54 16.85 6.41 0.96
C ARG A 54 16.10 7.54 1.65
N LEU A 55 16.77 8.28 2.53
CA LEU A 55 16.20 9.39 3.28
C LEU A 55 15.78 10.55 2.37
N VAL A 56 16.60 10.91 1.38
CA VAL A 56 16.26 11.98 0.43
C VAL A 56 15.07 11.62 -0.44
N ILE A 57 15.03 10.39 -0.98
CA ILE A 57 13.88 9.92 -1.75
C ILE A 57 12.63 9.84 -0.86
N ALA A 58 12.76 9.37 0.38
CA ALA A 58 11.64 9.30 1.32
C ALA A 58 11.08 10.69 1.68
N ALA A 59 11.94 11.68 1.90
CA ALA A 59 11.54 13.07 2.12
C ALA A 59 10.75 13.60 0.91
N GLN A 60 11.28 13.40 -0.31
CA GLN A 60 10.62 13.84 -1.54
C GLN A 60 9.26 13.17 -1.77
N VAL A 61 9.17 11.86 -1.52
CA VAL A 61 7.90 11.12 -1.63
C VAL A 61 6.89 11.62 -0.58
N ALA A 62 7.31 11.85 0.66
CA ALA A 62 6.44 12.43 1.69
C ALA A 62 5.97 13.85 1.32
N THR A 63 6.82 14.67 0.70
CA THR A 63 6.44 15.98 0.14
C THR A 63 5.36 15.84 -0.94
N TRP A 64 5.50 14.88 -1.86
CA TRP A 64 4.49 14.62 -2.90
C TRP A 64 3.13 14.15 -2.33
N HIS A 65 3.14 13.43 -1.21
CA HIS A 65 1.92 13.08 -0.48
C HIS A 65 1.38 14.21 0.41
N GLN A 66 2.02 15.39 0.41
CA GLN A 66 1.69 16.52 1.28
C GLN A 66 1.69 16.16 2.78
N ALA A 67 2.66 15.35 3.20
CA ALA A 67 2.86 14.95 4.59
C ALA A 67 4.07 15.70 5.20
N PRO A 68 3.95 17.01 5.53
CA PRO A 68 5.09 17.85 5.91
C PRO A 68 5.85 17.32 7.14
N ALA A 69 5.14 16.88 8.18
CA ALA A 69 5.80 16.30 9.37
C ALA A 69 6.67 15.09 9.03
N LEU A 70 6.26 14.26 8.07
CA LEU A 70 7.01 13.10 7.63
C LEU A 70 8.17 13.48 6.69
N ALA A 71 7.94 14.45 5.79
CA ALA A 71 8.96 14.98 4.90
C ALA A 71 10.10 15.63 5.71
N ASP A 72 9.75 16.47 6.68
CA ASP A 72 10.70 17.13 7.58
C ASP A 72 11.49 16.10 8.40
N TYR A 73 10.81 15.07 8.94
CA TYR A 73 11.46 13.99 9.67
C TYR A 73 12.54 13.30 8.84
N TYR A 74 12.26 12.94 7.58
CA TYR A 74 13.24 12.31 6.70
C TYR A 74 14.35 13.27 6.27
N ALA A 75 14.01 14.52 5.95
CA ALA A 75 14.97 15.53 5.52
C ALA A 75 16.01 15.84 6.62
N GLN A 76 15.58 15.96 7.88
CA GLN A 76 16.45 16.22 9.03
C GLN A 76 17.47 15.11 9.30
N GLN A 77 17.18 13.87 8.87
CA GLN A 77 18.09 12.73 9.02
C GLN A 77 19.07 12.59 7.85
N SER A 78 18.77 13.20 6.71
CA SER A 78 19.68 13.21 5.56
C SER A 78 20.90 14.07 5.85
N LYS A 79 22.08 13.62 5.43
CA LYS A 79 23.37 14.31 5.68
C LYS A 79 23.75 15.28 4.56
N SER A 80 23.29 15.00 3.34
CA SER A 80 23.55 15.80 2.15
C SER A 80 22.52 15.48 1.07
N LEU A 81 22.37 16.37 0.10
CA LEU A 81 21.60 16.08 -1.12
C LEU A 81 22.51 15.32 -2.09
N PRO A 82 22.30 14.01 -2.32
CA PRO A 82 23.04 13.30 -3.34
C PRO A 82 22.66 13.84 -4.73
N SER A 83 23.54 13.67 -5.70
CA SER A 83 23.32 14.11 -7.09
C SER A 83 23.93 13.11 -8.06
N GLY A 84 23.33 12.96 -9.23
CA GLY A 84 23.82 12.10 -10.29
C GLY A 84 22.69 11.38 -11.02
N GLU A 85 23.00 10.83 -12.19
CA GLU A 85 22.06 10.12 -13.07
C GLU A 85 21.32 8.98 -12.35
N ARG A 86 22.03 8.23 -11.51
CA ARG A 86 21.48 7.12 -10.73
C ARG A 86 20.37 7.55 -9.75
N LEU A 87 20.55 8.69 -9.09
CA LEU A 87 19.52 9.26 -8.21
C LEU A 87 18.37 9.87 -9.02
N GLY A 88 18.69 10.52 -10.14
CA GLY A 88 17.68 11.09 -11.04
C GLY A 88 16.69 10.03 -11.51
N THR A 89 17.19 8.90 -12.03
CA THR A 89 16.34 7.77 -12.44
C THR A 89 15.54 7.16 -11.28
N ALA A 90 16.10 7.12 -10.06
CA ALA A 90 15.37 6.67 -8.88
C ALA A 90 14.24 7.62 -8.47
N LEU A 91 14.43 8.94 -8.60
CA LEU A 91 13.41 9.94 -8.34
C LEU A 91 12.29 9.92 -9.39
N GLU A 92 12.64 9.77 -10.68
CA GLU A 92 11.65 9.59 -11.76
C GLU A 92 10.80 8.34 -11.53
N GLN A 93 11.44 7.23 -11.12
CA GLN A 93 10.71 6.02 -10.76
C GLN A 93 9.83 6.26 -9.52
N ALA A 94 10.34 6.94 -8.49
CA ALA A 94 9.57 7.26 -7.29
C ALA A 94 8.35 8.14 -7.58
N GLU A 95 8.48 9.12 -8.47
CA GLU A 95 7.39 9.98 -8.94
C GLU A 95 6.32 9.16 -9.64
N ARG A 96 6.72 8.26 -10.54
CA ARG A 96 5.81 7.34 -11.23
C ARG A 96 5.04 6.46 -10.26
N LEU A 97 5.73 5.81 -9.31
CA LEU A 97 5.08 5.00 -8.28
C LEU A 97 4.10 5.84 -7.43
N THR A 98 4.41 7.11 -7.22
CA THR A 98 3.61 8.00 -6.39
C THR A 98 2.32 8.42 -7.07
N PHE A 99 2.41 8.99 -8.28
CA PHE A 99 1.29 9.64 -8.97
C PHE A 99 0.63 8.81 -10.06
N GLN A 100 1.41 7.98 -10.75
CA GLN A 100 0.95 7.27 -11.96
C GLN A 100 1.45 5.81 -11.99
N PRO A 101 1.19 4.99 -10.96
CA PRO A 101 1.73 3.63 -10.91
C PRO A 101 1.25 2.76 -12.07
N VAL A 102 0.05 3.02 -12.61
CA VAL A 102 -0.52 2.38 -13.81
C VAL A 102 0.24 2.74 -15.09
N SER A 103 1.11 3.74 -15.12
CA SER A 103 1.93 4.01 -16.32
C SER A 103 3.24 3.23 -16.33
N ALA A 104 3.52 2.43 -15.30
CA ALA A 104 4.73 1.64 -15.23
C ALA A 104 4.76 0.57 -16.33
N ALA A 105 5.99 0.21 -16.71
CA ALA A 105 6.27 -0.67 -17.83
C ALA A 105 7.69 -1.24 -17.66
N PRO A 106 8.03 -2.39 -18.29
CA PRO A 106 9.36 -3.00 -18.19
C PRO A 106 10.52 -2.05 -18.51
N ALA A 107 10.37 -1.20 -19.55
CA ALA A 107 11.37 -0.23 -19.96
C ALA A 107 11.82 0.74 -18.83
N HIS A 108 10.94 1.05 -17.88
CA HIS A 108 11.30 1.88 -16.73
C HIS A 108 12.24 1.15 -15.76
N LEU A 109 12.08 -0.17 -15.60
CA LEU A 109 12.98 -0.97 -14.78
C LEU A 109 14.32 -1.21 -15.50
N GLU A 110 14.28 -1.37 -16.82
CA GLU A 110 15.49 -1.43 -17.66
C GLU A 110 16.32 -0.15 -17.57
N ALA A 111 15.67 1.02 -17.56
CA ALA A 111 16.35 2.31 -17.37
C ALA A 111 17.08 2.39 -16.01
N LEU A 112 16.47 1.89 -14.93
CA LEU A 112 17.15 1.80 -13.62
C LEU A 112 18.37 0.86 -13.68
N GLN A 113 18.24 -0.29 -14.36
CA GLN A 113 19.36 -1.22 -14.53
C GLN A 113 20.51 -0.60 -15.32
N GLN A 114 20.20 0.14 -16.39
CA GLN A 114 21.18 0.89 -17.18
C GLN A 114 21.89 1.98 -16.35
N ALA A 115 21.17 2.61 -15.41
CA ALA A 115 21.73 3.55 -14.44
C ALA A 115 22.50 2.88 -13.28
N GLY A 116 22.68 1.56 -13.32
CA GLY A 116 23.51 0.81 -12.37
C GLY A 116 22.78 0.31 -11.11
N TRP A 117 21.45 0.24 -11.12
CA TRP A 117 20.70 -0.39 -10.03
C TRP A 117 20.67 -1.91 -10.17
N THR A 118 20.99 -2.65 -9.09
CA THR A 118 20.78 -4.10 -9.10
C THR A 118 19.28 -4.45 -8.98
N PRO A 119 18.86 -5.67 -9.35
CA PRO A 119 17.50 -6.14 -9.07
C PRO A 119 17.06 -6.01 -7.60
N ALA A 120 17.98 -6.19 -6.64
CA ALA A 120 17.67 -6.04 -5.22
C ALA A 120 17.52 -4.57 -4.83
N GLY A 121 18.32 -3.68 -5.42
CA GLY A 121 18.20 -2.23 -5.27
C GLY A 121 16.87 -1.70 -5.81
N ILE A 122 16.47 -2.14 -7.01
CA ILE A 122 15.18 -1.76 -7.60
C ILE A 122 14.01 -2.20 -6.73
N VAL A 123 14.02 -3.46 -6.26
CA VAL A 123 12.98 -3.96 -5.34
C VAL A 123 12.96 -3.15 -4.04
N THR A 124 14.12 -2.80 -3.50
CA THR A 124 14.21 -2.00 -2.26
C THR A 124 13.74 -0.56 -2.48
N LEU A 125 14.06 0.06 -3.62
CA LEU A 125 13.54 1.38 -4.02
C LEU A 125 12.01 1.35 -4.13
N SER A 126 11.45 0.37 -4.83
CA SER A 126 10.01 0.20 -4.95
C SER A 126 9.35 -0.03 -3.58
N GLN A 127 9.95 -0.84 -2.70
CA GLN A 127 9.45 -1.04 -1.33
C GLN A 127 9.52 0.24 -0.50
N LEU A 128 10.59 1.04 -0.61
CA LEU A 128 10.74 2.31 0.08
C LEU A 128 9.65 3.31 -0.34
N VAL A 129 9.49 3.54 -1.64
CA VAL A 129 8.49 4.51 -2.15
C VAL A 129 7.08 4.08 -1.77
N ALA A 130 6.79 2.79 -1.90
CA ALA A 130 5.49 2.23 -1.55
C ALA A 130 5.22 2.27 -0.04
N PHE A 131 6.25 2.02 0.79
CA PHE A 131 6.17 2.15 2.25
C PHE A 131 5.89 3.60 2.66
N VAL A 132 6.63 4.58 2.14
CA VAL A 132 6.41 6.00 2.48
C VAL A 132 5.03 6.48 2.01
N SER A 133 4.53 5.95 0.89
CA SER A 133 3.16 6.21 0.42
C SER A 133 2.08 5.66 1.36
N PHE A 134 2.32 4.48 1.94
CA PHE A 134 1.48 3.91 3.01
C PHE A 134 1.60 4.72 4.30
N GLN A 135 2.82 5.03 4.73
CA GLN A 135 3.11 5.75 5.95
C GLN A 135 2.49 7.15 5.95
N SER A 136 2.53 7.86 4.82
CA SER A 136 1.92 9.18 4.66
C SER A 136 0.40 9.13 4.85
N ARG A 137 -0.26 8.11 4.30
CA ARG A 137 -1.72 7.90 4.45
C ARG A 137 -2.09 7.44 5.85
N LEU A 138 -1.31 6.55 6.44
CA LEU A 138 -1.54 6.12 7.81
C LEU A 138 -1.38 7.30 8.76
N LEU A 139 -0.35 8.13 8.58
CA LEU A 139 -0.16 9.35 9.36
C LEU A 139 -1.36 10.30 9.21
N GLU A 140 -1.82 10.57 7.99
CA GLU A 140 -2.99 11.43 7.76
C GLU A 140 -4.25 10.88 8.44
N GLY A 141 -4.52 9.58 8.27
CA GLY A 141 -5.63 8.92 8.95
C GLY A 141 -5.54 9.02 10.48
N LEU A 142 -4.35 8.81 11.05
CA LEU A 142 -4.14 8.95 12.50
C LEU A 142 -4.34 10.38 12.98
N ARG A 143 -3.88 11.37 12.23
CA ARG A 143 -4.10 12.80 12.53
C ARG A 143 -5.59 13.14 12.51
N LEU A 144 -6.34 12.65 11.52
CA LEU A 144 -7.80 12.78 11.45
C LEU A 144 -8.50 12.16 12.68
N LEU A 145 -8.10 10.94 13.07
CA LEU A 145 -8.64 10.29 14.26
C LEU A 145 -8.26 11.03 15.55
N ASN A 146 -7.11 11.70 15.58
CA ASN A 146 -6.65 12.57 16.66
C ASN A 146 -7.28 13.98 16.62
N GLY A 147 -8.32 14.21 15.80
CA GLY A 147 -9.05 15.47 15.72
C GLY A 147 -8.35 16.57 14.93
N GLN A 148 -7.23 16.26 14.29
CA GLN A 148 -6.51 17.16 13.39
C GLN A 148 -7.09 17.04 11.97
N GLY A 149 -6.79 17.97 11.07
CA GLY A 149 -7.20 17.92 9.66
C GLY A 149 -8.36 18.85 9.30
N GLU A 150 -8.41 19.22 8.03
CA GLU A 150 -9.36 20.20 7.53
C GLU A 150 -10.66 19.55 7.03
N SER A 151 -11.69 20.37 6.81
CA SER A 151 -12.89 19.91 6.13
C SER A 151 -12.64 20.01 4.63
N GLN A 152 -12.46 18.88 3.95
CA GLN A 152 -12.27 18.84 2.51
C GLN A 152 -13.52 18.27 1.81
N GLY A 153 -14.02 19.00 0.82
CA GLY A 153 -15.18 18.62 0.01
C GLY A 153 -14.82 17.89 -1.28
N GLN A 154 -13.57 17.44 -1.46
CA GLN A 154 -13.14 16.80 -2.69
C GLN A 154 -13.56 15.33 -2.71
N VAL A 155 -14.24 14.93 -3.78
CA VAL A 155 -14.68 13.55 -3.98
C VAL A 155 -13.59 12.82 -4.78
N ALA A 156 -12.94 11.84 -4.15
CA ALA A 156 -12.07 10.92 -4.86
C ALA A 156 -12.89 9.97 -5.75
N THR A 157 -12.34 9.66 -6.92
CA THR A 157 -13.04 8.93 -7.98
C THR A 157 -12.31 7.65 -8.35
N ALA A 158 -12.97 6.77 -9.10
CA ALA A 158 -12.35 5.60 -9.69
C ALA A 158 -11.14 6.00 -10.55
N GLY A 159 -9.99 5.34 -10.36
CA GLY A 159 -8.78 5.59 -11.12
C GLY A 159 -8.88 5.12 -12.56
N GLN A 160 -7.86 5.46 -13.35
CA GLN A 160 -7.61 4.85 -14.65
C GLN A 160 -6.90 3.50 -14.44
N TRP A 161 -7.06 2.56 -15.38
CA TRP A 161 -6.40 1.25 -15.35
C TRP A 161 -5.92 0.84 -16.74
N HIS A 162 -5.05 -0.17 -16.81
CA HIS A 162 -4.61 -0.72 -18.10
C HIS A 162 -5.76 -1.41 -18.83
N THR A 163 -5.91 -1.11 -20.11
CA THR A 163 -6.91 -1.71 -21.01
C THR A 163 -6.26 -2.50 -22.15
N GLN A 164 -4.94 -2.70 -22.10
CA GLN A 164 -4.22 -3.50 -23.08
C GLN A 164 -4.58 -5.00 -22.88
N PRO A 165 -4.94 -5.72 -23.95
CA PRO A 165 -5.43 -7.10 -23.83
C PRO A 165 -4.33 -8.14 -23.63
N LEU A 166 -3.07 -7.74 -23.74
CA LEU A 166 -1.91 -8.61 -23.62
C LEU A 166 -0.90 -8.01 -22.63
N THR A 167 -0.31 -8.88 -21.83
CA THR A 167 0.88 -8.60 -21.02
C THR A 167 2.11 -8.38 -21.91
N HIS A 168 3.20 -7.85 -21.35
CA HIS A 168 4.49 -7.73 -22.05
C HIS A 168 4.99 -9.09 -22.58
N SER A 169 4.74 -10.18 -21.85
CA SER A 169 5.08 -11.55 -22.29
C SER A 169 4.07 -12.19 -23.25
N GLY A 170 3.04 -11.46 -23.71
CA GLY A 170 2.04 -11.95 -24.66
C GLY A 170 0.92 -12.82 -24.06
N LYS A 171 0.83 -12.96 -22.73
CA LYS A 171 -0.32 -13.62 -22.07
C LYS A 171 -1.55 -12.71 -22.11
N ALA A 172 -2.75 -13.28 -22.14
CA ALA A 172 -4.00 -12.54 -22.02
C ALA A 172 -4.06 -11.76 -20.69
N ALA A 173 -4.37 -10.47 -20.76
CA ALA A 173 -4.45 -9.57 -19.61
C ALA A 173 -5.91 -9.14 -19.35
N PRO A 174 -6.29 -8.91 -18.08
CA PRO A 174 -7.61 -8.37 -17.77
C PRO A 174 -7.70 -6.89 -18.19
N VAL A 175 -8.70 -6.56 -19.01
CA VAL A 175 -8.95 -5.19 -19.51
C VAL A 175 -9.99 -4.41 -18.68
N ALA A 176 -10.56 -5.06 -17.67
CA ALA A 176 -11.52 -4.50 -16.74
C ALA A 176 -11.33 -5.10 -15.35
N PHE A 177 -11.83 -4.38 -14.34
CA PHE A 177 -11.90 -4.90 -12.98
C PHE A 177 -12.81 -6.13 -12.93
N THR A 178 -12.42 -7.13 -12.14
CA THR A 178 -13.07 -8.44 -12.13
C THR A 178 -12.98 -9.06 -10.75
N GLN A 179 -13.91 -9.97 -10.44
CA GLN A 179 -13.80 -10.87 -9.29
C GLN A 179 -13.17 -12.23 -9.66
N GLN A 180 -12.60 -12.38 -10.86
CA GLN A 180 -11.90 -13.62 -11.22
C GLN A 180 -10.56 -13.74 -10.48
N ALA A 181 -10.13 -14.98 -10.24
CA ALA A 181 -8.75 -15.23 -9.82
C ALA A 181 -7.82 -14.87 -10.99
N LEU A 182 -6.74 -14.15 -10.67
CA LEU A 182 -5.76 -13.68 -11.65
C LEU A 182 -4.38 -14.24 -11.31
N GLY A 183 -3.59 -14.47 -12.34
CA GLY A 183 -2.15 -14.64 -12.22
C GLY A 183 -1.45 -13.28 -12.18
N TRP A 184 -0.21 -13.24 -11.70
CA TRP A 184 0.65 -12.06 -11.77
C TRP A 184 2.05 -12.50 -12.19
N THR A 185 2.66 -11.76 -13.10
CA THR A 185 4.00 -12.04 -13.60
C THR A 185 4.92 -10.86 -13.32
N PRO A 186 6.12 -11.08 -12.77
CA PRO A 186 7.07 -10.00 -12.54
C PRO A 186 7.78 -9.59 -13.84
N TRP A 187 8.21 -8.33 -13.91
CA TRP A 187 9.10 -7.83 -14.97
C TRP A 187 10.58 -8.00 -14.62
N ILE A 188 10.90 -8.18 -13.33
CA ILE A 188 12.21 -8.63 -12.86
C ILE A 188 12.07 -10.07 -12.39
N ALA A 189 12.86 -10.98 -12.95
CA ALA A 189 12.78 -12.39 -12.57
C ALA A 189 12.84 -12.59 -11.04
N ALA A 190 11.85 -13.31 -10.52
CA ALA A 190 11.84 -13.73 -9.13
C ALA A 190 13.04 -14.64 -8.86
N LYS A 191 13.71 -14.48 -7.71
CA LYS A 191 14.82 -15.35 -7.33
C LYS A 191 14.29 -16.79 -7.19
N PRO A 192 14.88 -17.81 -7.84
CA PRO A 192 14.48 -19.21 -7.65
C PRO A 192 14.61 -19.62 -6.18
N LEU A 193 13.69 -20.46 -5.67
CA LEU A 193 13.67 -20.86 -4.25
C LEU A 193 15.02 -21.46 -3.81
N ALA A 194 15.61 -22.32 -4.65
CA ALA A 194 16.90 -22.96 -4.40
C ALA A 194 18.11 -22.01 -4.32
N GLN A 195 17.95 -20.74 -4.71
CA GLN A 195 19.02 -19.73 -4.57
C GLN A 195 18.94 -18.96 -3.25
N PHE A 196 17.86 -19.10 -2.48
CA PHE A 196 17.78 -18.58 -1.12
C PHE A 196 18.57 -19.48 -0.17
N ASN A 197 19.19 -18.91 0.86
CA ASN A 197 19.81 -19.72 1.91
C ASN A 197 18.73 -20.43 2.77
N GLU A 198 19.13 -21.36 3.62
CA GLU A 198 18.19 -22.17 4.41
C GLU A 198 17.25 -21.32 5.29
N ASP A 199 17.78 -20.31 5.97
CA ASP A 199 16.99 -19.41 6.85
C ASP A 199 15.99 -18.57 6.05
N GLU A 200 16.39 -18.09 4.88
CA GLU A 200 15.53 -17.36 3.95
C GLU A 200 14.38 -18.25 3.45
N GLN A 201 14.67 -19.52 3.12
CA GLN A 201 13.66 -20.49 2.69
C GLN A 201 12.67 -20.81 3.81
N VAL A 202 13.14 -21.01 5.04
CA VAL A 202 12.29 -21.23 6.22
C VAL A 202 11.36 -20.04 6.45
N THR A 203 11.89 -18.82 6.32
CA THR A 203 11.11 -17.59 6.50
C THR A 203 10.00 -17.46 5.45
N LEU A 204 10.30 -17.77 4.18
CA LEU A 204 9.32 -17.79 3.10
C LEU A 204 8.25 -18.87 3.31
N ALA A 205 8.66 -20.06 3.75
CA ALA A 205 7.75 -21.17 4.02
C ALA A 205 6.77 -20.86 5.15
N ARG A 206 7.22 -20.19 6.23
CA ARG A 206 6.40 -19.81 7.39
C ARG A 206 5.14 -19.02 7.01
N PHE A 207 5.16 -18.29 5.89
CA PHE A 207 4.02 -17.51 5.42
C PHE A 207 3.34 -18.07 4.17
N GLY A 208 3.75 -19.25 3.68
CA GLY A 208 3.18 -19.85 2.47
C GLY A 208 3.57 -19.12 1.18
N HIS A 209 4.76 -18.53 1.16
CA HIS A 209 5.21 -17.64 0.08
C HIS A 209 6.16 -18.30 -0.93
N THR A 210 6.52 -19.56 -0.73
CA THR A 210 7.54 -20.29 -1.51
C THR A 210 7.24 -20.33 -3.01
N ASP A 211 5.98 -20.57 -3.37
CA ASP A 211 5.57 -20.78 -4.76
C ASP A 211 5.13 -19.49 -5.48
N SER A 212 5.14 -18.35 -4.78
CA SER A 212 4.73 -17.06 -5.33
C SER A 212 5.93 -16.29 -5.90
N ASP A 213 5.90 -16.04 -7.21
CA ASP A 213 6.88 -15.17 -7.87
C ASP A 213 6.90 -13.76 -7.27
N TYR A 214 5.74 -13.22 -6.90
CA TYR A 214 5.64 -11.92 -6.24
C TYR A 214 6.41 -11.88 -4.92
N PHE A 215 6.17 -12.85 -4.04
CA PHE A 215 6.86 -12.89 -2.75
C PHE A 215 8.35 -13.21 -2.90
N ARG A 216 8.73 -14.12 -3.81
CA ARG A 216 10.16 -14.39 -4.10
C ARG A 216 10.87 -13.19 -4.73
N LEU A 217 10.19 -12.35 -5.51
CA LEU A 217 10.75 -11.09 -5.99
C LEU A 217 11.00 -10.13 -4.82
N LEU A 218 10.01 -9.91 -3.96
CA LEU A 218 10.15 -9.01 -2.80
C LEU A 218 11.17 -9.51 -1.78
N ALA A 219 11.36 -10.82 -1.67
CA ALA A 219 12.34 -11.44 -0.77
C ALA A 219 13.80 -11.14 -1.13
N ARG A 220 14.07 -10.45 -2.25
CA ARG A 220 15.37 -9.79 -2.50
C ARG A 220 15.70 -8.77 -1.39
N ASN A 221 14.70 -8.30 -0.67
CA ASN A 221 14.84 -7.63 0.62
C ASN A 221 13.90 -8.30 1.64
N LEU A 222 14.32 -9.46 2.14
CA LEU A 222 13.52 -10.31 3.03
C LEU A 222 13.09 -9.64 4.33
N PRO A 223 13.93 -8.87 5.05
CA PRO A 223 13.51 -8.20 6.28
C PRO A 223 12.31 -7.27 6.07
N VAL A 224 12.29 -6.50 4.98
CA VAL A 224 11.15 -5.62 4.68
C VAL A 224 9.92 -6.44 4.27
N LEU A 225 10.10 -7.51 3.49
CA LEU A 225 8.99 -8.40 3.14
C LEU A 225 8.34 -9.01 4.39
N GLU A 226 9.14 -9.51 5.34
CA GLU A 226 8.63 -10.10 6.58
C GLU A 226 7.79 -9.10 7.37
N GLN A 227 8.31 -7.90 7.60
CA GLN A 227 7.61 -6.86 8.36
C GLN A 227 6.34 -6.38 7.63
N ARG A 228 6.38 -6.29 6.30
CA ARG A 228 5.20 -6.01 5.48
C ARG A 228 4.14 -7.10 5.63
N THR A 229 4.53 -8.37 5.61
CA THR A 229 3.62 -9.51 5.79
C THR A 229 3.01 -9.54 7.19
N LEU A 230 3.79 -9.24 8.22
CA LEU A 230 3.29 -9.11 9.58
C LEU A 230 2.32 -7.93 9.71
N THR A 231 2.57 -6.82 9.02
CA THR A 231 1.65 -5.67 8.96
C THR A 231 0.31 -6.07 8.33
N ASP A 232 0.32 -6.72 7.17
CA ASP A 232 -0.90 -7.25 6.52
C ASP A 232 -1.70 -8.16 7.45
N LYS A 233 -1.02 -9.12 8.09
CA LYS A 233 -1.64 -10.05 9.04
C LYS A 233 -2.22 -9.34 10.25
N GLY A 234 -1.49 -8.37 10.82
CA GLY A 234 -1.94 -7.57 11.96
C GLY A 234 -3.19 -6.74 11.66
N ILE A 235 -3.40 -6.36 10.39
CA ILE A 235 -4.56 -5.59 9.94
C ILE A 235 -5.75 -6.52 9.60
N PHE A 236 -5.54 -7.59 8.84
CA PHE A 236 -6.65 -8.38 8.27
C PHE A 236 -7.10 -9.58 9.12
N TYR A 237 -6.25 -10.08 10.01
CA TYR A 237 -6.49 -11.34 10.75
C TYR A 237 -6.62 -11.12 12.26
N THR A 238 -6.94 -9.90 12.69
CA THR A 238 -7.18 -9.55 14.10
C THR A 238 -8.66 -9.65 14.49
N ALA A 239 -8.91 -9.96 15.76
CA ALA A 239 -10.24 -10.10 16.34
C ALA A 239 -10.82 -8.75 16.82
N GLY A 240 -12.15 -8.65 16.79
CA GLY A 240 -12.89 -7.43 17.14
C GLY A 240 -12.63 -6.25 16.19
N GLY A 241 -13.24 -5.10 16.47
CA GLY A 241 -13.19 -3.92 15.61
C GLY A 241 -13.92 -4.13 14.29
N LEU A 242 -13.42 -3.52 13.22
CA LEU A 242 -14.11 -3.50 11.93
C LEU A 242 -14.19 -4.91 11.33
N PRO A 243 -15.37 -5.40 10.92
CA PRO A 243 -15.49 -6.70 10.26
C PRO A 243 -14.52 -6.87 9.10
N ARG A 244 -13.94 -8.08 8.97
CA ARG A 244 -13.00 -8.37 7.88
C ARG A 244 -13.58 -8.07 6.50
N ALA A 245 -14.87 -8.31 6.28
CA ALA A 245 -15.53 -7.99 5.01
C ALA A 245 -15.38 -6.51 4.62
N GLU A 246 -15.46 -5.60 5.59
CA GLU A 246 -15.35 -4.15 5.40
C GLU A 246 -13.87 -3.72 5.24
N ARG A 247 -12.93 -4.39 5.93
CA ARG A 247 -11.49 -4.20 5.67
C ARG A 247 -11.11 -4.61 4.23
N GLU A 248 -11.67 -5.71 3.74
CA GLU A 248 -11.46 -6.20 2.36
C GLU A 248 -12.18 -5.28 1.34
N LEU A 249 -13.32 -4.68 1.70
CA LEU A 249 -13.98 -3.63 0.90
C LEU A 249 -13.07 -2.39 0.77
N ALA A 250 -12.49 -1.93 1.87
CA ALA A 250 -11.56 -0.79 1.88
C ALA A 250 -10.33 -1.05 0.98
N ALA A 251 -9.77 -2.26 1.04
CA ALA A 251 -8.71 -2.72 0.14
C ALA A 251 -9.12 -2.70 -1.34
N THR A 252 -10.35 -3.11 -1.61
CA THR A 252 -10.94 -3.09 -2.97
C THR A 252 -11.08 -1.66 -3.49
N VAL A 253 -11.60 -0.75 -2.66
CA VAL A 253 -11.74 0.67 -2.97
C VAL A 253 -10.40 1.31 -3.26
N ALA A 254 -9.40 1.13 -2.38
CA ALA A 254 -8.06 1.66 -2.57
C ALA A 254 -7.43 1.17 -3.88
N SER A 255 -7.60 -0.12 -4.18
CA SER A 255 -7.12 -0.74 -5.42
C SER A 255 -7.82 -0.18 -6.66
N LYS A 256 -9.11 0.13 -6.56
CA LYS A 256 -9.89 0.75 -7.64
C LYS A 256 -9.51 2.22 -7.89
N VAL A 257 -9.21 2.98 -6.83
CA VAL A 257 -8.65 4.35 -6.94
C VAL A 257 -7.26 4.32 -7.59
N ASN A 258 -6.42 3.35 -7.22
CA ASN A 258 -5.05 3.24 -7.75
C ASN A 258 -4.97 2.52 -9.11
N GLY A 259 -6.08 2.02 -9.66
CA GLY A 259 -6.09 1.31 -10.95
C GLY A 259 -5.52 -0.12 -10.93
N CYS A 260 -5.35 -0.72 -9.75
CA CYS A 260 -4.75 -2.04 -9.59
C CYS A 260 -5.78 -3.18 -9.71
N ILE A 261 -5.96 -3.70 -10.93
CA ILE A 261 -6.91 -4.78 -11.23
C ILE A 261 -6.62 -6.04 -10.40
N TYR A 262 -5.35 -6.45 -10.25
CA TYR A 262 -4.98 -7.64 -9.49
C TYR A 262 -5.41 -7.56 -8.02
N CYS A 263 -5.03 -6.47 -7.35
CA CYS A 263 -5.38 -6.31 -5.94
C CYS A 263 -6.89 -6.22 -5.77
N ALA A 264 -7.58 -5.45 -6.61
CA ALA A 264 -9.02 -5.37 -6.56
C ALA A 264 -9.69 -6.73 -6.75
N SER A 265 -9.19 -7.60 -7.64
CA SER A 265 -9.83 -8.92 -7.84
C SER A 265 -9.71 -9.85 -6.63
N VAL A 266 -8.57 -9.83 -5.96
CA VAL A 266 -8.34 -10.62 -4.73
C VAL A 266 -9.24 -10.14 -3.60
N HIS A 267 -9.27 -8.83 -3.38
CA HIS A 267 -9.97 -8.23 -2.23
C HIS A 267 -11.48 -8.14 -2.48
N ALA A 268 -11.93 -7.89 -3.71
CA ALA A 268 -13.34 -7.89 -4.06
C ALA A 268 -13.98 -9.26 -3.83
N ARG A 269 -13.30 -10.34 -4.25
CA ARG A 269 -13.76 -11.71 -3.97
C ARG A 269 -13.95 -11.95 -2.49
N LYS A 270 -12.97 -11.58 -1.66
CA LYS A 270 -13.04 -11.76 -0.20
C LYS A 270 -14.13 -10.90 0.42
N ALA A 271 -14.23 -9.63 0.02
CA ALA A 271 -15.29 -8.71 0.47
C ALA A 271 -16.67 -9.27 0.13
N GLY A 272 -16.91 -9.70 -1.12
CA GLY A 272 -18.18 -10.26 -1.57
C GLY A 272 -18.54 -11.57 -0.85
N GLN A 273 -17.59 -12.48 -0.69
CA GLN A 273 -17.79 -13.75 0.02
C GLN A 273 -18.11 -13.54 1.50
N LEU A 274 -17.32 -12.71 2.21
CA LEU A 274 -17.47 -12.51 3.65
C LEU A 274 -18.70 -11.67 4.00
N SER A 275 -19.03 -10.66 3.19
CA SER A 275 -20.24 -9.84 3.37
C SER A 275 -21.51 -10.53 2.88
N LYS A 276 -21.38 -11.59 2.06
CA LYS A 276 -22.48 -12.21 1.31
C LYS A 276 -23.19 -11.23 0.37
N GLN A 277 -22.45 -10.27 -0.20
CA GLN A 277 -22.97 -9.26 -1.12
C GLN A 277 -22.09 -9.12 -2.39
N PRO A 278 -21.88 -10.21 -3.18
CA PRO A 278 -21.00 -10.17 -4.35
C PRO A 278 -21.50 -9.22 -5.45
N GLU A 279 -22.81 -8.98 -5.58
CA GLU A 279 -23.40 -8.07 -6.55
C GLU A 279 -23.09 -6.60 -6.22
N ALA A 280 -23.17 -6.24 -4.93
CA ALA A 280 -22.84 -4.89 -4.47
C ALA A 280 -21.35 -4.59 -4.70
N VAL A 281 -20.48 -5.57 -4.47
CA VAL A 281 -19.05 -5.45 -4.79
C VAL A 281 -18.82 -5.36 -6.30
N GLN A 282 -19.54 -6.13 -7.12
CA GLN A 282 -19.44 -6.03 -8.58
C GLN A 282 -19.84 -4.64 -9.07
N GLN A 283 -20.94 -4.08 -8.54
CA GLN A 283 -21.38 -2.73 -8.88
C GLN A 283 -20.30 -1.67 -8.61
N LEU A 284 -19.50 -1.83 -7.54
CA LEU A 284 -18.35 -0.98 -7.26
C LEU A 284 -17.22 -1.15 -8.29
N LEU A 285 -16.93 -2.39 -8.70
CA LEU A 285 -15.92 -2.68 -9.72
C LEU A 285 -16.29 -2.14 -11.10
N ASP A 286 -17.58 -2.13 -11.42
CA ASP A 286 -18.13 -1.67 -12.71
C ASP A 286 -18.16 -0.15 -12.84
N VAL A 287 -17.87 0.60 -11.77
CA VAL A 287 -17.76 2.06 -11.80
C VAL A 287 -16.67 2.49 -12.79
N ALA A 288 -17.06 3.30 -13.77
CA ALA A 288 -16.18 3.85 -14.80
C ALA A 288 -15.16 4.84 -14.19
N PRO A 289 -13.98 5.03 -14.83
CA PRO A 289 -12.99 6.00 -14.37
C PRO A 289 -13.59 7.41 -14.19
N GLY A 290 -13.15 8.14 -13.16
CA GLY A 290 -13.62 9.50 -12.89
C GLY A 290 -15.01 9.59 -12.24
N GLN A 291 -15.68 8.47 -11.95
CA GLN A 291 -16.97 8.45 -11.26
C GLN A 291 -16.82 8.12 -9.76
N SER A 292 -17.84 8.47 -8.97
CA SER A 292 -17.90 8.13 -7.54
C SER A 292 -18.12 6.63 -7.33
N LEU A 293 -17.33 6.04 -6.43
CA LEU A 293 -17.35 4.60 -6.13
C LEU A 293 -18.51 4.17 -5.22
N SER A 294 -19.10 5.09 -4.47
CA SER A 294 -20.12 4.78 -3.46
C SER A 294 -21.55 4.66 -4.03
N ARG A 295 -21.74 4.90 -5.34
CA ARG A 295 -23.08 4.96 -5.93
C ARG A 295 -23.85 3.66 -5.77
N GLY A 296 -25.04 3.76 -5.18
CA GLY A 296 -25.99 2.65 -5.02
C GLY A 296 -25.62 1.63 -3.96
N GLN A 297 -24.70 1.98 -3.06
CA GLN A 297 -24.32 1.16 -1.90
C GLN A 297 -25.18 1.50 -0.67
N SER A 298 -25.15 0.67 0.38
CA SER A 298 -25.81 0.97 1.66
C SER A 298 -25.19 2.22 2.32
N PRO A 299 -25.90 2.95 3.21
CA PRO A 299 -25.35 4.15 3.86
C PRO A 299 -24.00 3.92 4.57
N ARG A 300 -23.85 2.78 5.26
CA ARG A 300 -22.58 2.39 5.90
C ARG A 300 -21.46 2.21 4.89
N TRP A 301 -21.69 1.42 3.83
CA TRP A 301 -20.69 1.21 2.79
C TRP A 301 -20.41 2.49 2.00
N GLN A 302 -21.40 3.36 1.79
CA GLN A 302 -21.15 4.67 1.18
C GLN A 302 -20.14 5.48 1.98
N ALA A 303 -20.30 5.55 3.31
CA ALA A 303 -19.35 6.25 4.18
C ALA A 303 -17.95 5.62 4.13
N GLU A 304 -17.86 4.28 4.24
CA GLU A 304 -16.59 3.53 4.16
C GLU A 304 -15.88 3.72 2.81
N ILE A 305 -16.61 3.56 1.70
CA ILE A 305 -16.08 3.72 0.34
C ILE A 305 -15.63 5.15 0.10
N THR A 306 -16.43 6.14 0.50
CA THR A 306 -16.07 7.55 0.31
C THR A 306 -14.83 7.92 1.12
N PHE A 307 -14.72 7.48 2.38
CA PHE A 307 -13.52 7.70 3.20
C PHE A 307 -12.29 6.97 2.62
N ALA A 308 -12.42 5.68 2.30
CA ALA A 308 -11.32 4.89 1.77
C ALA A 308 -10.81 5.43 0.43
N ALA A 309 -11.72 5.90 -0.43
CA ALA A 309 -11.35 6.54 -1.69
C ALA A 309 -10.58 7.85 -1.46
N ALA A 310 -11.08 8.71 -0.56
CA ALA A 310 -10.46 9.98 -0.23
C ALA A 310 -9.05 9.81 0.38
N LEU A 311 -8.88 8.83 1.28
CA LEU A 311 -7.58 8.51 1.88
C LEU A 311 -6.62 7.86 0.86
N SER A 312 -7.16 7.17 -0.16
CA SER A 312 -6.34 6.51 -1.19
C SER A 312 -5.79 7.48 -2.25
N ALA A 313 -6.45 8.61 -2.48
CA ALA A 313 -6.02 9.64 -3.43
C ALA A 313 -4.56 10.10 -3.19
N THR A 314 -3.91 10.67 -4.22
CA THR A 314 -2.56 11.23 -4.11
C THR A 314 -2.57 12.71 -4.53
N PRO A 315 -2.34 13.65 -3.59
CA PRO A 315 -2.25 13.45 -2.13
C PRO A 315 -3.59 12.96 -1.54
N PRO A 316 -3.60 12.41 -0.31
CA PRO A 316 -4.84 12.06 0.37
C PRO A 316 -5.72 13.29 0.59
N VAL A 317 -7.03 13.12 0.43
CA VAL A 317 -8.03 14.21 0.58
C VAL A 317 -9.14 13.87 1.58
N ALA A 318 -8.90 12.86 2.43
CA ALA A 318 -9.81 12.52 3.52
C ALA A 318 -9.84 13.67 4.54
N GLY A 319 -11.03 14.03 5.04
CA GLY A 319 -11.20 15.11 5.99
C GLY A 319 -12.23 14.81 7.06
N ARG A 320 -12.50 15.82 7.90
CA ARG A 320 -13.44 15.70 9.03
C ARG A 320 -14.87 15.35 8.61
N GLN A 321 -15.30 15.75 7.42
CA GLN A 321 -16.64 15.43 6.91
C GLN A 321 -16.81 13.93 6.67
N GLN A 322 -15.86 13.29 5.99
CA GLN A 322 -15.91 11.85 5.73
C GLN A 322 -15.78 11.07 7.04
N LEU A 323 -14.94 11.54 7.98
CA LEU A 323 -14.82 10.93 9.30
C LEU A 323 -16.13 11.03 10.11
N GLN A 324 -16.81 12.16 10.07
CA GLN A 324 -18.10 12.31 10.74
C GLN A 324 -19.16 11.39 10.15
N ALA A 325 -19.22 11.25 8.81
CA ALA A 325 -20.14 10.33 8.17
C ALA A 325 -19.94 8.87 8.63
N LEU A 326 -18.71 8.43 8.89
CA LEU A 326 -18.44 7.11 9.46
C LEU A 326 -18.96 6.99 10.90
N ARG A 327 -18.76 8.01 11.73
CA ARG A 327 -19.29 8.04 13.11
C ARG A 327 -20.81 8.03 13.14
N ASP A 328 -21.46 8.71 12.21
CA ASP A 328 -22.92 8.70 12.06
C ASP A 328 -23.45 7.30 11.68
N GLN A 329 -22.60 6.44 11.11
CA GLN A 329 -22.88 5.01 10.86
C GLN A 329 -22.44 4.11 12.03
N GLY A 330 -22.07 4.70 13.17
CA GLY A 330 -21.77 4.02 14.42
C GLY A 330 -20.36 3.46 14.55
N LEU A 331 -19.42 3.80 13.65
CA LEU A 331 -18.05 3.30 13.76
C LEU A 331 -17.32 3.89 14.98
N ASP A 332 -16.83 3.01 15.85
CA ASP A 332 -16.02 3.40 17.01
C ASP A 332 -14.55 3.69 16.64
N THR A 333 -13.74 4.09 17.62
CA THR A 333 -12.32 4.46 17.37
C THR A 333 -11.48 3.29 16.86
N LEU A 334 -11.75 2.06 17.29
CA LEU A 334 -11.03 0.88 16.84
C LEU A 334 -11.43 0.49 15.42
N GLU A 335 -12.72 0.54 15.10
CA GLU A 335 -13.23 0.31 13.75
C GLU A 335 -12.69 1.35 12.75
N LEU A 336 -12.64 2.61 13.16
CA LEU A 336 -12.06 3.69 12.37
C LEU A 336 -10.55 3.49 12.13
N LEU A 337 -9.80 3.06 13.16
CA LEU A 337 -8.39 2.72 13.02
C LEU A 337 -8.19 1.56 12.05
N ASP A 338 -9.00 0.51 12.15
CA ASP A 338 -8.95 -0.65 11.25
C ASP A 338 -9.21 -0.23 9.78
N LEU A 339 -10.20 0.66 9.55
CA LEU A 339 -10.50 1.19 8.22
C LEU A 339 -9.34 1.99 7.64
N VAL A 340 -8.73 2.87 8.45
CA VAL A 340 -7.54 3.65 8.09
C VAL A 340 -6.38 2.73 7.74
N GLN A 341 -6.08 1.74 8.59
CA GLN A 341 -4.98 0.81 8.37
C GLN A 341 -5.19 -0.03 7.11
N ALA A 342 -6.39 -0.59 6.94
CA ALA A 342 -6.73 -1.39 5.76
C ALA A 342 -6.61 -0.55 4.48
N THR A 343 -7.10 0.68 4.47
CA THR A 343 -7.01 1.55 3.28
C THR A 343 -5.56 1.96 2.99
N ALA A 344 -4.85 2.45 4.00
CA ALA A 344 -3.48 2.94 3.84
C ALA A 344 -2.53 1.83 3.36
N PHE A 345 -2.68 0.59 3.86
CA PHE A 345 -1.81 -0.52 3.48
C PHE A 345 -1.85 -0.82 1.97
N PHE A 346 -2.99 -0.62 1.31
CA PHE A 346 -3.11 -0.85 -0.14
C PHE A 346 -2.37 0.18 -0.99
N ALA A 347 -2.04 1.35 -0.43
CA ALA A 347 -1.09 2.26 -1.08
C ALA A 347 0.29 1.62 -1.26
N TRP A 348 0.70 0.72 -0.36
CA TRP A 348 1.93 -0.06 -0.49
C TRP A 348 1.74 -1.20 -1.50
N ALA A 349 0.74 -2.06 -1.28
CA ALA A 349 0.52 -3.24 -2.12
C ALA A 349 0.29 -2.89 -3.60
N ASN A 350 -0.58 -1.91 -3.89
CA ASN A 350 -0.90 -1.54 -5.27
C ASN A 350 0.33 -1.03 -6.03
N ARG A 351 1.15 -0.18 -5.40
CA ARG A 351 2.35 0.38 -6.03
C ARG A 351 3.36 -0.71 -6.38
N LEU A 352 3.57 -1.71 -5.52
CA LEU A 352 4.43 -2.83 -5.86
C LEU A 352 3.86 -3.68 -6.99
N MET A 353 2.56 -4.00 -6.93
CA MET A 353 1.90 -4.86 -7.92
C MET A 353 1.81 -4.23 -9.32
N LEU A 354 1.67 -2.90 -9.39
CA LEU A 354 1.56 -2.15 -10.64
C LEU A 354 2.92 -1.86 -11.29
N THR A 355 3.99 -1.79 -10.49
CA THR A 355 5.28 -1.26 -10.99
C THR A 355 6.40 -2.29 -11.08
N LEU A 356 6.20 -3.49 -10.56
CA LEU A 356 7.15 -4.60 -10.63
C LEU A 356 6.69 -5.74 -11.54
N GLY A 357 5.49 -5.64 -12.13
CA GLY A 357 4.89 -6.69 -12.92
C GLY A 357 3.46 -6.36 -13.32
N GLU A 358 2.75 -7.37 -13.81
CA GLU A 358 1.42 -7.21 -14.40
C GLU A 358 0.53 -8.44 -14.20
N PRO A 359 -0.80 -8.25 -14.12
CA PRO A 359 -1.74 -9.36 -14.05
C PRO A 359 -1.93 -10.07 -15.39
N PHE A 360 -2.22 -11.36 -15.34
CA PHE A 360 -2.68 -12.14 -16.48
C PHE A 360 -3.91 -13.00 -16.11
N LEU A 361 -4.70 -13.36 -17.11
CA LEU A 361 -5.77 -14.34 -17.00
C LEU A 361 -5.15 -15.75 -17.03
N PRO A 362 -5.26 -16.57 -15.96
CA PRO A 362 -4.78 -17.95 -15.99
C PRO A 362 -5.44 -18.74 -17.10
N ALA A 363 -4.74 -19.74 -17.65
CA ALA A 363 -5.35 -20.67 -18.59
C ALA A 363 -6.47 -21.46 -17.88
N ALA A 364 -7.52 -21.85 -18.61
CA ALA A 364 -8.60 -22.64 -18.03
C ALA A 364 -8.05 -23.98 -17.51
N GLY A 365 -8.01 -24.16 -16.18
CA GLY A 365 -7.56 -25.39 -15.53
C GLY A 365 -6.26 -25.31 -14.72
N GLU A 366 -5.64 -24.12 -14.62
CA GLU A 366 -4.50 -23.85 -13.71
C GLU A 366 -4.93 -23.31 -12.34
#